data_AF-A0A7Z7YTP5-F1
#
_entry.id   AF-A0A7Z7YTP5-F1
#
_cell.length_a   1.000
_cell.length_b   1.000
_cell.length_c   1.000
_cell.angle_alpha   90.00
_cell.angle_beta   90.00
_cell.angle_gamma   90.00
#
_symmetry.space_group_name_H-M   'P 1'
#
loop_
_entity.id
_entity.type
_entity.pdbx_description
1 polymer ?
#
loop_
_entity_poly.entity_id
_entity_poly.type
_entity_poly.pdbx_seq_one_letter_code
_entity_poly.pdbx_strand_id
1 'polypeptide(L)'
;NISTLLVSFIIMFVGIQVIIENFPRLFTHDSHIPNFITIIISMISGLVMLCVFAINYRLSKRTKSSSLKSAAKDNLSDSLVSIGTAIGLMFTQIGFPIIDIILANILGLLIVYTGFGIFKESIFTLSDGFNEQDLEEYRLDILEVEDVIDVNNIKGRYHGSSIFIDVTIVVDPYLSL
;
A
#
# COMPACT_ATOMS: atom_id res chain seq x y z
N ASN A 1 4.10 10.07 6.45
CA ASN A 1 5.30 9.21 6.32
C ASN A 1 5.63 8.49 7.62
N ILE A 2 5.94 9.18 8.73
CA ILE A 2 6.24 8.49 10.02
C ILE A 2 5.03 7.70 10.55
N SER A 3 3.81 8.26 10.52
CA SER A 3 2.60 7.53 10.95
C SER A 3 2.34 6.31 10.07
N THR A 4 2.49 6.44 8.75
CA THR A 4 2.33 5.35 7.78
C THR A 4 3.35 4.23 8.02
N LEU A 5 4.59 4.58 8.35
CA LEU A 5 5.64 3.63 8.72
C LEU A 5 5.24 2.84 9.98
N LEU A 6 4.80 3.51 11.04
CA LEU A 6 4.32 2.86 12.27
C LEU A 6 3.13 1.93 12.00
N VAL A 7 2.15 2.39 11.21
CA VAL A 7 1.00 1.58 10.81
C VAL A 7 1.44 0.33 10.05
N SER A 8 2.41 0.45 9.13
CA SER A 8 2.92 -0.70 8.38
C SER A 8 3.56 -1.77 9.28
N PHE A 9 4.26 -1.36 10.34
CA PHE A 9 4.80 -2.29 11.34
C PHE A 9 3.71 -3.02 12.09
N ILE A 10 2.66 -2.31 12.50
CA ILE A 10 1.52 -2.91 13.21
C ILE A 10 0.81 -3.93 12.30
N ILE A 11 0.56 -3.59 11.03
CA ILE A 11 -0.07 -4.48 10.05
C ILE A 11 0.77 -5.75 9.87
N MET A 12 2.09 -5.59 9.68
CA MET A 12 2.99 -6.73 9.51
C MET A 12 3.03 -7.63 10.76
N PHE A 13 3.07 -7.02 11.95
CA PHE A 13 3.01 -7.75 13.21
C PHE A 13 1.71 -8.56 13.36
N VAL A 14 0.57 -7.94 13.08
CA VAL A 14 -0.74 -8.62 13.08
C VAL A 14 -0.78 -9.77 12.07
N GLY A 15 -0.28 -9.57 10.85
CA GLY A 15 -0.22 -10.61 9.84
C GLY A 15 0.65 -11.81 10.26
N ILE A 16 1.81 -11.57 10.86
CA ILE A 16 2.68 -12.63 11.40
C ILE A 16 1.97 -13.37 12.54
N GLN A 17 1.31 -12.63 13.44
CA GLN A 17 0.57 -13.23 14.55
C GLN A 17 -0.54 -14.17 14.05
N VAL A 18 -1.30 -13.76 13.03
CA VAL A 18 -2.33 -14.61 12.39
C VAL A 18 -1.72 -15.91 11.88
N ILE A 19 -0.56 -15.86 11.21
CA ILE A 19 0.12 -17.06 10.71
C ILE A 19 0.57 -17.95 11.89
N ILE A 20 1.23 -17.38 12.89
CA ILE A 20 1.74 -18.15 14.06
C ILE A 20 0.59 -18.82 14.83
N GLU A 21 -0.56 -18.16 14.97
CA GLU A 21 -1.72 -18.72 15.68
C GLU A 21 -2.44 -19.82 14.88
N ASN A 22 -2.46 -19.73 13.55
CA ASN A 22 -3.19 -20.66 12.70
C ASN A 22 -2.33 -21.79 12.14
N PHE A 23 -1.01 -21.63 12.02
CA PHE A 23 -0.12 -22.66 11.46
C PHE A 23 -0.12 -23.97 12.28
N PRO A 24 -0.07 -23.95 13.63
CA PRO A 24 -0.15 -25.19 14.42
C PRO A 24 -1.50 -25.90 14.30
N ARG A 25 -2.58 -25.15 14.05
CA ARG A 25 -3.95 -25.70 13.89
C ARG A 25 -4.09 -26.59 12.65
N LEU A 26 -3.18 -26.50 11.68
CA LEU A 26 -3.14 -27.46 10.56
C LEU A 26 -2.83 -28.88 11.02
N PHE A 27 -2.10 -29.04 12.13
CA PHE A 27 -1.65 -30.33 12.65
C PHE A 27 -2.48 -30.81 13.84
N THR A 28 -3.08 -29.88 14.60
CA THR A 28 -3.95 -30.20 15.74
C THR A 28 -5.41 -30.19 15.28
N HIS A 29 -6.13 -31.33 15.40
CA HIS A 29 -7.56 -31.45 15.04
C HIS A 29 -8.51 -30.69 15.98
N ASP A 30 -8.04 -29.66 16.69
CA ASP A 30 -8.86 -28.78 17.52
C ASP A 30 -9.62 -27.79 16.64
N SER A 31 -10.73 -28.27 16.08
CA SER A 31 -11.65 -27.45 15.31
C SER A 31 -12.65 -26.79 16.26
N HIS A 32 -12.39 -25.53 16.64
CA HIS A 32 -13.43 -24.66 17.17
C HIS A 32 -14.36 -24.28 16.03
N ILE A 33 -15.60 -24.78 16.07
CA ILE A 33 -16.63 -24.38 15.11
C ILE A 33 -16.98 -22.91 15.38
N PRO A 34 -16.71 -21.99 14.44
CA PRO A 34 -16.99 -20.58 14.62
C PRO A 34 -18.49 -20.33 14.73
N ASN A 35 -18.86 -19.33 15.54
CA ASN A 35 -20.25 -18.90 15.64
C ASN A 35 -20.73 -18.34 14.28
N PHE A 36 -21.97 -18.69 13.89
CA PHE A 36 -22.61 -18.18 12.66
C PHE A 36 -22.61 -16.63 12.59
N ILE A 37 -22.63 -15.97 13.75
CA ILE A 37 -22.52 -14.51 13.87
C ILE A 37 -21.23 -13.98 13.20
N THR A 38 -20.11 -14.68 13.32
CA THR A 38 -18.82 -14.25 12.76
C THR A 38 -18.86 -14.17 11.24
N ILE A 39 -19.54 -15.11 10.57
CA ILE A 39 -19.71 -15.10 9.10
C ILE A 39 -20.45 -13.85 8.66
N ILE A 40 -21.56 -13.51 9.35
CA ILE A 40 -22.36 -12.33 9.03
C ILE A 40 -21.52 -11.06 9.21
N ILE A 41 -20.77 -10.95 10.31
CA ILE A 41 -19.92 -9.80 10.59
C ILE A 41 -18.84 -9.66 9.52
N SER A 42 -18.14 -10.74 9.16
CA SER A 42 -17.11 -10.72 8.11
C SER A 42 -17.70 -10.35 6.74
N MET A 43 -18.89 -10.85 6.41
CA MET A 43 -19.55 -10.52 5.14
C MET A 43 -19.98 -9.04 5.09
N ILE A 44 -20.57 -8.52 6.17
CA ILE A 44 -20.94 -7.09 6.27
C ILE A 44 -19.70 -6.21 6.21
N SER A 45 -18.63 -6.56 6.95
CA SER A 45 -17.36 -5.84 6.92
C SER A 45 -16.78 -5.78 5.50
N GLY A 46 -16.75 -6.92 4.80
CA GLY A 46 -16.27 -6.99 3.42
C GLY A 46 -17.08 -6.12 2.47
N LEU A 47 -18.41 -6.12 2.62
CA LEU A 47 -19.31 -5.29 1.81
C LEU A 47 -19.11 -3.79 2.07
N VAL A 48 -19.01 -3.39 3.34
CA VAL A 48 -18.73 -2.00 3.73
C VAL A 48 -17.41 -1.55 3.13
N MET A 49 -16.36 -2.36 3.27
CA MET A 49 -15.05 -2.00 2.76
C MET A 49 -15.02 -1.91 1.23
N LEU A 50 -15.78 -2.75 0.54
CA LEU A 50 -15.97 -2.69 -0.92
C LEU A 50 -16.69 -1.38 -1.34
N CYS A 51 -17.67 -0.94 -0.56
CA CYS A 51 -18.32 0.36 -0.77
C CYS A 51 -17.32 1.52 -0.57
N VAL A 52 -16.51 1.49 0.49
CA VAL A 52 -15.48 2.52 0.73
C VAL A 52 -14.44 2.51 -0.39
N PHE A 53 -14.01 1.33 -0.86
CA PHE A 53 -13.16 1.20 -2.05
C PHE A 53 -13.77 1.89 -3.27
N ALA A 54 -15.04 1.63 -3.59
CA ALA A 54 -15.70 2.22 -4.74
C ALA A 54 -15.75 3.76 -4.66
N ILE A 55 -15.99 4.31 -3.46
CA ILE A 55 -16.00 5.75 -3.22
C ILE A 55 -14.59 6.34 -3.41
N ASN A 56 -13.59 5.77 -2.75
CA ASN A 56 -12.20 6.25 -2.83
C ASN A 56 -11.64 6.11 -4.25
N TYR A 57 -11.97 5.03 -4.94
CA TYR A 57 -11.56 4.83 -6.32
C TYR A 57 -12.19 5.86 -7.25
N ARG A 58 -13.50 6.13 -7.11
CA ARG A 58 -14.19 7.15 -7.89
C ARG A 58 -13.64 8.55 -7.62
N LEU A 59 -13.31 8.85 -6.36
CA LEU A 59 -12.75 10.13 -5.97
C LEU A 59 -11.31 10.29 -6.46
N SER A 60 -10.47 9.24 -6.37
CA SER A 60 -9.09 9.26 -6.89
C SER A 60 -9.04 9.53 -8.39
N LYS A 61 -9.98 8.99 -9.19
CA LYS A 61 -10.09 9.30 -10.62
C LYS A 61 -10.47 10.75 -10.90
N ARG A 62 -11.29 11.36 -10.06
CA ARG A 62 -11.72 12.76 -10.21
C ARG A 62 -10.63 13.73 -9.79
N THR A 63 -9.90 13.43 -8.72
CA THR A 63 -8.89 14.32 -8.13
C THR A 63 -7.47 14.04 -8.63
N LYS A 64 -7.27 12.97 -9.42
CA LYS A 64 -5.95 12.44 -9.81
C LYS A 64 -4.99 12.24 -8.61
N SER A 65 -5.54 12.03 -7.41
CA SER A 65 -4.75 11.92 -6.18
C SER A 65 -4.17 10.53 -6.03
N SER A 66 -2.83 10.45 -5.97
CA SER A 66 -2.11 9.20 -5.69
C SER A 66 -2.48 8.64 -4.30
N SER A 67 -2.59 9.51 -3.30
CA SER A 67 -2.92 9.11 -1.92
C SER A 67 -4.30 8.45 -1.81
N LEU A 68 -5.32 8.98 -2.51
CA LEU A 68 -6.64 8.34 -2.52
C LEU A 68 -6.65 7.02 -3.29
N LYS A 69 -5.80 6.89 -4.31
CA LYS A 69 -5.65 5.63 -5.07
C LYS A 69 -5.02 4.54 -4.20
N SER A 70 -3.99 4.89 -3.41
CA SER A 70 -3.39 3.96 -2.44
C SER A 70 -4.40 3.55 -1.37
N ALA A 71 -5.13 4.50 -0.78
CA ALA A 71 -6.18 4.21 0.20
C ALA A 71 -7.31 3.33 -0.38
N ALA A 72 -7.66 3.51 -1.66
CA ALA A 72 -8.62 2.62 -2.32
C ALA A 72 -8.07 1.18 -2.42
N LYS A 73 -6.79 1.01 -2.81
CA LYS A 73 -6.16 -0.30 -2.92
C LYS A 73 -6.09 -1.01 -1.56
N ASP A 74 -5.83 -0.27 -0.49
CA ASP A 74 -5.82 -0.81 0.88
C ASP A 74 -7.22 -1.31 1.26
N ASN A 75 -8.26 -0.50 1.03
CA ASN A 75 -9.65 -0.92 1.28
C ASN A 75 -10.05 -2.14 0.44
N LEU A 76 -9.54 -2.27 -0.78
CA LEU A 76 -9.77 -3.47 -1.59
C LEU A 76 -9.13 -4.70 -0.94
N SER A 77 -7.89 -4.58 -0.46
CA SER A 77 -7.20 -5.66 0.26
C SER A 77 -8.00 -6.08 1.50
N ASP A 78 -8.47 -5.12 2.30
CA ASP A 78 -9.27 -5.40 3.50
C ASP A 78 -10.63 -6.05 3.17
N SER A 79 -11.26 -5.63 2.07
CA SER A 79 -12.50 -6.26 1.58
C SER A 79 -12.25 -7.73 1.19
N LEU A 80 -11.15 -8.00 0.47
CA LEU A 80 -10.77 -9.36 0.07
C LEU A 80 -10.47 -10.25 1.28
N VAL A 81 -9.81 -9.71 2.31
CA VAL A 81 -9.57 -10.43 3.58
C VAL A 81 -10.90 -10.76 4.26
N SER A 82 -11.79 -9.80 4.44
CA SER A 82 -13.09 -10.03 5.10
C SER A 82 -13.98 -11.01 4.35
N ILE A 83 -14.03 -10.93 3.01
CA ILE A 83 -14.79 -11.88 2.17
C ILE A 83 -14.14 -13.26 2.21
N GLY A 84 -12.80 -13.34 2.11
CA GLY A 84 -12.05 -14.59 2.21
C GLY A 84 -12.29 -15.31 3.53
N THR A 85 -12.28 -14.57 4.64
CA THR A 85 -12.62 -15.09 5.97
C THR A 85 -14.08 -15.57 6.02
N ALA A 86 -15.04 -14.81 5.50
CA ALA A 86 -16.44 -15.25 5.45
C ALA A 86 -16.61 -16.57 4.68
N ILE A 87 -15.91 -16.73 3.57
CA ILE A 87 -15.89 -17.96 2.77
C ILE A 87 -15.27 -19.11 3.57
N GLY A 88 -14.12 -18.91 4.20
CA GLY A 88 -13.46 -19.92 5.03
C GLY A 88 -14.35 -20.43 6.15
N LEU A 89 -14.97 -19.51 6.89
CA LEU A 89 -15.90 -19.82 7.96
C LEU A 89 -17.15 -20.57 7.46
N MET A 90 -17.68 -20.24 6.26
CA MET A 90 -18.77 -21.00 5.65
C MET A 90 -18.36 -22.46 5.36
N PHE A 91 -17.16 -22.69 4.82
CA PHE A 91 -16.67 -24.05 4.58
C PHE A 91 -16.47 -24.84 5.88
N THR A 92 -16.03 -24.18 6.95
CA THR A 92 -15.95 -24.79 8.28
C THR A 92 -17.30 -25.30 8.78
N GLN A 93 -18.39 -24.55 8.53
CA GLN A 93 -19.74 -24.99 8.91
C GLN A 93 -20.26 -26.20 8.13
N ILE A 94 -19.79 -26.40 6.89
CA ILE A 94 -20.17 -27.53 6.04
C ILE A 94 -19.32 -28.78 6.36
N GLY A 95 -18.40 -28.70 7.33
CA GLY A 95 -17.58 -29.82 7.80
C GLY A 95 -16.15 -29.83 7.27
N PHE A 96 -15.68 -28.73 6.67
CA PHE A 96 -14.31 -28.58 6.17
C PHE A 96 -13.51 -27.51 6.95
N PRO A 97 -13.22 -27.71 8.25
CA PRO A 97 -12.51 -26.73 9.10
C PRO A 97 -11.09 -26.41 8.61
N ILE A 98 -10.47 -27.34 7.88
CA ILE A 98 -9.13 -27.17 7.30
C ILE A 98 -9.10 -26.01 6.28
N ILE A 99 -10.20 -25.76 5.58
CA ILE A 99 -10.27 -24.70 4.56
C ILE A 99 -10.11 -23.32 5.19
N ASP A 100 -10.73 -23.08 6.34
CA ASP A 100 -10.59 -21.81 7.08
C ASP A 100 -9.16 -21.60 7.56
N ILE A 101 -8.50 -22.64 8.08
CA ILE A 101 -7.11 -22.55 8.53
C ILE A 101 -6.17 -22.25 7.34
N ILE A 102 -6.38 -22.89 6.19
CA ILE A 102 -5.59 -22.62 4.98
C ILE A 102 -5.82 -21.18 4.51
N LEU A 103 -7.08 -20.73 4.44
CA LEU A 103 -7.42 -19.37 4.05
C LEU A 103 -6.84 -18.34 5.01
N ALA A 104 -6.93 -18.55 6.32
CA ALA A 104 -6.35 -17.67 7.33
C ALA A 104 -4.83 -17.52 7.16
N ASN A 105 -4.12 -18.61 6.88
CA ASN A 105 -2.68 -18.57 6.59
C ASN A 105 -2.36 -17.80 5.30
N ILE A 106 -3.13 -18.03 4.21
CA ILE A 106 -2.97 -17.31 2.94
C ILE A 106 -3.23 -15.81 3.13
N LEU A 107 -4.31 -15.46 3.82
CA LEU A 107 -4.67 -14.07 4.12
C LEU A 107 -3.63 -13.41 5.03
N GLY A 108 -3.11 -14.11 6.04
CA GLY A 108 -2.02 -13.63 6.88
C GLY A 108 -0.76 -13.30 6.06
N LEU A 109 -0.39 -14.17 5.11
CA LEU A 109 0.72 -13.93 4.17
C LEU A 109 0.48 -12.71 3.29
N LEU A 110 -0.75 -12.54 2.81
CA LEU A 110 -1.15 -11.37 2.02
C LEU A 110 -1.05 -10.08 2.84
N ILE A 111 -1.49 -10.09 4.11
CA ILE A 111 -1.38 -8.95 5.03
C ILE A 111 0.09 -8.57 5.25
N VAL A 112 0.96 -9.56 5.49
CA VAL A 112 2.41 -9.33 5.63
C VAL A 112 3.01 -8.73 4.36
N TYR A 113 2.64 -9.28 3.19
CA TYR A 113 3.10 -8.77 1.90
C TYR A 113 2.68 -7.30 1.66
N THR A 114 1.42 -6.97 1.94
CA THR A 114 0.90 -5.60 1.82
C THR A 114 1.59 -4.66 2.82
N GLY A 115 1.75 -5.07 4.08
CA GLY A 115 2.46 -4.31 5.11
C GLY A 115 3.92 -4.03 4.72
N PHE A 116 4.62 -5.01 4.16
CA PHE A 116 5.98 -4.84 3.66
C PHE A 116 6.06 -3.86 2.48
N GLY A 117 5.08 -3.88 1.58
CA GLY A 117 4.96 -2.90 0.50
C GLY A 117 4.87 -1.46 1.02
N ILE A 118 3.96 -1.23 1.97
CA ILE A 118 3.77 0.09 2.61
C ILE A 118 5.03 0.52 3.37
N PHE A 119 5.69 -0.41 4.05
CA PHE A 119 6.95 -0.16 4.75
C PHE A 119 8.04 0.33 3.77
N LYS A 120 8.23 -0.38 2.65
CA LYS A 120 9.22 -0.01 1.62
C LYS A 120 8.95 1.37 1.04
N GLU A 121 7.70 1.66 0.70
CA GLU A 121 7.29 2.98 0.19
C GLU A 121 7.53 4.08 1.22
N SER A 122 7.16 3.83 2.48
CA SER A 122 7.33 4.79 3.57
C SER A 122 8.80 5.10 3.84
N ILE A 123 9.69 4.11 3.81
CA ILE A 123 11.14 4.30 3.95
C ILE A 123 11.68 5.12 2.77
N PHE A 124 11.27 4.81 1.54
CA PHE A 124 11.71 5.55 0.35
C PHE A 124 11.30 7.02 0.42
N THR A 125 10.07 7.33 0.85
CA THR A 125 9.64 8.72 1.02
C THR A 125 10.32 9.40 2.21
N LEU A 126 10.64 8.67 3.29
CA LEU A 126 11.32 9.23 4.46
C LEU A 126 12.80 9.51 4.22
N SER A 127 13.43 8.78 3.30
CA SER A 127 14.81 9.02 2.88
C SER A 127 14.96 10.21 1.91
N ASP A 128 13.92 11.03 1.74
CA ASP A 128 13.82 12.04 0.67
C ASP A 128 14.11 11.43 -0.72
N GLY A 129 13.67 10.18 -0.94
CA GLY A 129 13.80 9.51 -2.24
C GLY A 129 13.03 10.28 -3.30
N PHE A 130 13.74 10.96 -4.19
CA PHE A 130 13.18 11.52 -5.41
C PHE A 130 13.29 10.48 -6.53
N ASN A 131 12.27 10.38 -7.39
CA ASN A 131 12.35 9.45 -8.52
C ASN A 131 13.48 9.90 -9.45
N GLU A 132 14.53 9.09 -9.59
CA GLU A 132 15.66 9.37 -10.50
C GLU A 132 15.20 9.52 -11.95
N GLN A 133 14.13 8.81 -12.36
CA GLN A 133 13.58 8.93 -13.71
C GLN A 133 12.96 10.31 -13.95
N ASP A 134 12.18 10.82 -13.00
CA ASP A 134 11.60 12.16 -13.07
C ASP A 134 12.73 13.22 -13.06
N LEU A 135 13.79 12.99 -12.27
CA LEU A 135 14.95 13.89 -12.18
C LEU A 135 15.69 14.02 -13.51
N GLU A 136 15.88 12.91 -14.25
CA GLU A 136 16.49 12.91 -15.58
C GLU A 136 15.59 13.58 -16.62
N GLU A 137 14.26 13.38 -16.57
CA GLU A 137 13.33 14.06 -17.46
C GLU A 137 13.41 15.59 -17.27
N TYR A 138 13.40 16.07 -16.02
CA TYR A 138 13.60 17.50 -15.73
C TYR A 138 14.99 18.01 -16.14
N ARG A 139 16.03 17.18 -16.03
CA ARG A 139 17.37 17.55 -16.49
C ARG A 139 17.38 17.80 -18.00
N LEU A 140 16.74 16.91 -18.77
CA LEU A 140 16.65 17.05 -20.22
C LEU A 140 15.85 18.30 -20.62
N ASP A 141 14.70 18.55 -19.97
CA ASP A 141 13.88 19.74 -20.22
C ASP A 141 14.66 21.04 -19.97
N ILE A 142 15.49 21.07 -18.91
CA ILE A 142 16.31 22.25 -18.58
C ILE A 142 17.45 22.45 -19.59
N LEU A 143 17.99 21.36 -20.15
CA LEU A 143 19.03 21.41 -21.19
C LEU A 143 18.48 21.84 -22.56
N GLU A 144 17.16 21.80 -22.78
CA GLU A 144 16.54 22.35 -24.00
C GLU A 144 16.49 23.89 -24.01
N VAL A 145 16.72 24.54 -22.87
CA VAL A 145 16.75 26.00 -22.78
C VAL A 145 18.02 26.55 -23.43
N GLU A 146 17.86 27.43 -24.41
CA GLU A 146 18.91 27.86 -25.36
C GLU A 146 20.17 28.44 -24.69
N ASP A 147 20.02 29.10 -23.53
CA ASP A 147 21.12 29.72 -22.77
C ASP A 147 21.76 28.81 -21.71
N VAL A 148 21.25 27.58 -21.53
CA VAL A 148 21.77 26.61 -20.56
C VAL A 148 22.82 25.72 -21.23
N ILE A 149 24.05 25.81 -20.75
CA ILE A 149 25.19 25.04 -21.27
C ILE A 149 25.23 23.63 -20.66
N ASP A 150 25.00 23.54 -19.34
CA ASP A 150 24.98 22.27 -18.61
C ASP A 150 24.20 22.39 -17.30
N VAL A 151 23.80 21.25 -16.74
CA VAL A 151 23.18 21.13 -15.41
C VAL A 151 24.19 20.44 -14.49
N ASN A 152 24.86 21.20 -13.62
CA ASN A 152 25.91 20.65 -12.76
C ASN A 152 25.33 19.82 -11.60
N ASN A 153 24.16 20.21 -11.09
CA ASN A 153 23.49 19.53 -9.98
C ASN A 153 21.98 19.78 -10.04
N ILE A 154 21.20 18.72 -9.84
CA ILE A 154 19.74 18.78 -9.77
C ILE A 154 19.28 17.94 -8.57
N LYS A 155 18.43 18.53 -7.73
CA LYS A 155 17.85 17.87 -6.55
C LYS A 155 16.35 18.11 -6.52
N GLY A 156 15.56 17.05 -6.65
CA GLY A 156 14.12 17.10 -6.51
C GLY A 156 13.68 16.75 -5.10
N ARG A 157 12.57 17.33 -4.63
CA ARG A 157 11.87 16.93 -3.40
C ARG A 157 10.37 16.93 -3.64
N TYR A 158 9.69 15.88 -3.18
CA TYR A 158 8.24 15.85 -3.15
C TYR A 158 7.72 16.60 -1.91
N HIS A 159 6.80 17.54 -2.11
CA HIS A 159 6.12 18.24 -1.03
C HIS A 159 4.60 18.14 -1.21
N GLY A 160 4.01 17.10 -0.61
CA GLY A 160 2.59 16.80 -0.79
C GLY A 160 2.27 16.47 -2.23
N SER A 161 1.47 17.31 -2.89
CA SER A 161 1.11 17.19 -4.32
C SER A 161 1.98 18.03 -5.25
N SER A 162 2.96 18.76 -4.73
CA SER A 162 3.85 19.64 -5.50
C SER A 162 5.28 19.10 -5.52
N ILE A 163 6.01 19.39 -6.60
CA ILE A 163 7.42 19.03 -6.78
C ILE A 163 8.25 20.29 -6.66
N PHE A 164 9.27 20.28 -5.81
CA PHE A 164 10.26 21.33 -5.71
C PHE A 164 11.57 20.84 -6.31
N ILE A 165 12.15 21.60 -7.23
CA ILE A 165 13.42 21.27 -7.88
C ILE A 165 14.41 22.39 -7.54
N ASP A 166 15.55 22.00 -7.00
CA ASP A 166 16.69 22.86 -6.75
C ASP A 166 17.76 22.52 -7.79
N VAL A 167 18.08 23.48 -8.67
CA VAL A 167 18.94 23.25 -9.84
C VAL A 167 20.09 24.25 -9.88
N THR A 168 21.27 23.76 -10.22
CA THR A 168 22.45 24.57 -10.52
C THR A 168 22.78 24.40 -11.99
N ILE A 169 22.49 25.44 -12.78
CA ILE A 169 22.79 25.50 -14.21
C ILE A 169 24.11 26.21 -14.46
N VAL A 170 24.75 25.85 -15.57
CA VAL A 170 25.92 26.51 -16.14
C VAL A 170 25.45 27.34 -17.31
N VAL A 171 25.81 28.62 -17.31
CA VAL A 171 25.46 29.60 -18.35
C VAL A 171 26.72 30.31 -18.85
N ASP A 172 26.61 31.04 -19.96
CA ASP A 172 27.72 31.83 -20.49
C ASP A 172 28.16 32.93 -19.49
N PRO A 173 29.46 33.10 -19.22
CA PRO A 173 29.96 34.15 -18.33
C PRO A 173 29.62 35.59 -18.77
N TYR A 174 29.32 35.78 -20.05
CA TYR A 174 28.94 37.04 -20.66
C TYR A 174 27.43 37.23 -20.78
N LEU A 175 26.63 36.28 -20.26
CA LEU A 175 25.18 36.41 -20.21
C LEU A 175 24.79 37.64 -19.36
N SER A 176 24.00 38.55 -19.93
CA SER A 176 23.49 39.69 -19.18
C SER A 176 22.31 39.27 -18.31
N LEU A 177 22.26 39.80 -17.08
CA LEU A 177 21.13 39.67 -16.15
C LEU A 177 19.82 40.24 -16.70
#